data_AF-A0A0E0KHT9-F1
#
_entry.id   AF-A0A0E0KHT9-F1
#
_cell.length_a   1.000
_cell.length_b   1.000
_cell.length_c   1.000
_cell.angle_alpha   90.00
_cell.angle_beta   90.00
_cell.angle_gamma   90.00
#
_symmetry.space_group_name_H-M   'P 1'
#
loop_
_entity.id
_entity.type
_entity.pdbx_description
1 polymer ?
#
loop_
_entity_poly.entity_id
_entity_poly.type
_entity_poly.pdbx_seq_one_letter_code
_entity_poly.pdbx_strand_id
1 'polypeptide(L)'
;MGRLFVMHLEGKVYSCKHCHTHLGLSSDIISKSFHCKHGKAYLFNKVVNVTSGVKEDRMMITGMHTVSDIFCVGCGSIVGWKYEAAHEKSQRYKEGKFILERYKVSGPDGSHYWVTHDAHVGGSDVDDCIASGRKDSMRGKTTMSLPNLPGI
;
A
#
# COMPACT_ATOMS: atom_id res chain seq x y z
N MET A 1 19.84 12.41 -17.86
CA MET A 1 19.43 11.48 -16.78
C MET A 1 19.24 12.28 -15.50
N GLY A 2 18.02 12.43 -14.99
CA GLY A 2 17.77 13.13 -13.73
C GLY A 2 18.18 12.29 -12.53
N ARG A 3 18.60 12.93 -11.42
CA ARG A 3 18.86 12.24 -10.15
C ARG A 3 17.54 12.02 -9.42
N LEU A 4 17.25 10.78 -9.02
CA LEU A 4 16.16 10.47 -8.10
C LEU A 4 16.56 10.94 -6.69
N PHE A 5 15.82 11.89 -6.14
CA PHE A 5 15.99 12.31 -4.74
C PHE A 5 15.18 11.38 -3.83
N VAL A 6 15.89 10.50 -3.11
CA VAL A 6 15.32 9.59 -2.12
C VAL A 6 15.68 10.08 -0.72
N MET A 7 14.67 10.41 0.07
CA MET A 7 14.84 10.78 1.48
C MET A 7 15.24 9.55 2.29
N HIS A 8 16.34 9.65 3.02
CA HIS A 8 16.71 8.64 3.99
C HIS A 8 16.13 9.03 5.35
N LEU A 9 15.54 8.06 6.04
CA LEU A 9 14.89 8.23 7.34
C LEU A 9 15.68 7.49 8.42
N GLU A 10 15.75 8.06 9.62
CA GLU A 10 16.46 7.50 10.77
C GLU A 10 15.49 6.90 11.80
N GLY A 11 15.93 5.85 12.50
CA GLY A 11 15.14 5.18 13.55
C GLY A 11 14.28 4.02 13.02
N LYS A 12 13.06 3.87 13.56
CA LYS A 12 12.16 2.74 13.26
C LYS A 12 11.40 2.95 11.94
N VAL A 13 12.08 2.65 10.83
CA VAL A 13 11.59 2.84 9.45
C VAL A 13 10.70 1.68 8.98
N TYR A 14 9.63 2.03 8.26
CA TYR A 14 8.91 1.14 7.35
C TYR A 14 9.36 1.38 5.92
N SER A 15 9.66 0.32 5.18
CA SER A 15 10.23 0.38 3.82
C SER A 15 9.40 -0.40 2.80
N CYS A 16 9.52 -0.05 1.52
CA CYS A 16 8.93 -0.80 0.42
C CYS A 16 9.46 -2.24 0.40
N LYS A 17 8.58 -3.24 0.38
CA LYS A 17 8.97 -4.66 0.40
C LYS A 17 9.72 -5.12 -0.86
N HIS A 18 9.59 -4.40 -1.97
CA HIS A 18 10.20 -4.77 -3.25
C HIS A 18 11.62 -4.20 -3.48
N CYS A 19 11.92 -3.03 -2.92
CA CYS A 19 13.19 -2.31 -3.18
C CYS A 19 13.81 -1.65 -1.94
N HIS A 20 13.24 -1.89 -0.75
CA HIS A 20 13.71 -1.39 0.54
C HIS A 20 13.78 0.14 0.70
N THR A 21 13.30 0.92 -0.27
CA THR A 21 13.14 2.39 -0.16
C THR A 21 12.31 2.75 1.07
N HIS A 22 12.80 3.67 1.90
CA HIS A 22 12.15 4.11 3.13
C HIS A 22 10.82 4.81 2.80
N LEU A 23 9.73 4.47 3.48
CA LEU A 23 8.39 5.05 3.23
C LEU A 23 7.87 5.87 4.40
N GLY A 24 8.15 5.50 5.65
CA GLY A 24 7.69 6.24 6.82
C GLY A 24 8.31 5.76 8.13
N LEU A 25 8.03 6.47 9.23
CA LEU A 25 8.51 6.14 10.57
C LEU A 25 7.39 5.52 11.42
N SER A 26 7.74 4.66 12.37
CA SER A 26 6.77 4.12 13.33
C SER A 26 6.10 5.22 14.18
N SER A 27 6.74 6.37 14.35
CA SER A 27 6.20 7.56 15.03
C SER A 27 5.12 8.28 14.22
N ASP A 28 5.09 8.11 12.90
CA ASP A 28 4.05 8.66 12.04
C ASP A 28 2.80 7.75 11.96
N ILE A 29 2.81 6.56 12.56
CA ILE A 29 1.64 5.68 12.58
C ILE A 29 0.58 6.24 13.54
N ILE A 30 -0.57 6.59 12.99
CA ILE A 30 -1.77 6.99 13.73
C ILE A 30 -2.53 5.75 14.22
N SER A 31 -2.68 4.73 13.36
CA SER A 31 -3.37 3.49 13.73
C SER A 31 -2.82 2.28 13.00
N LYS A 32 -2.78 1.15 13.72
CA LYS A 32 -2.40 -0.17 13.20
C LYS A 32 -3.60 -1.07 12.91
N SER A 33 -4.82 -0.65 13.25
CA SER A 33 -6.03 -1.49 13.19
C SER A 33 -6.84 -1.31 11.91
N PHE A 34 -6.34 -0.54 10.94
CA PHE A 34 -7.00 -0.37 9.65
C PHE A 34 -7.02 -1.68 8.85
N HIS A 35 -8.14 -1.92 8.18
CA HIS A 35 -8.35 -3.03 7.28
C HIS A 35 -8.60 -2.51 5.87
N CYS A 36 -8.26 -3.33 4.87
CA CYS A 36 -8.42 -3.08 3.45
C CYS A 36 -8.81 -4.40 2.78
N LYS A 37 -9.23 -4.36 1.51
CA LYS A 37 -9.60 -5.56 0.73
C LYS A 37 -8.57 -6.69 0.76
N HIS A 38 -7.29 -6.37 0.93
CA HIS A 38 -6.18 -7.31 0.94
C HIS A 38 -5.65 -7.61 2.37
N GLY A 39 -6.43 -7.31 3.41
CA GLY A 39 -6.08 -7.54 4.80
C GLY A 39 -5.67 -6.27 5.56
N LYS A 40 -4.74 -6.41 6.52
CA LYS A 40 -4.39 -5.33 7.45
C LYS A 40 -3.54 -4.24 6.78
N ALA A 41 -3.74 -3.00 7.21
CA ALA A 41 -3.00 -1.82 6.77
C ALA A 41 -2.53 -0.97 7.97
N TYR A 42 -1.83 0.12 7.67
CA TYR A 42 -1.42 1.14 8.64
C TYR A 42 -1.92 2.50 8.17
N LEU A 43 -2.53 3.28 9.07
CA LEU A 43 -2.79 4.70 8.85
C LEU A 43 -1.57 5.50 9.32
N PHE A 44 -0.97 6.24 8.41
CA PHE A 44 0.18 7.11 8.61
C PHE A 44 -0.21 8.59 8.49
N ASN A 45 0.39 9.41 9.35
CA ASN A 45 0.36 10.86 9.29
C ASN A 45 1.19 11.40 8.12
N LYS A 46 2.35 10.77 7.85
CA LYS A 46 3.30 11.18 6.82
C LYS A 46 3.90 9.95 6.16
N VAL A 47 4.05 10.01 4.84
CA VAL A 47 4.79 9.05 4.01
C VAL A 47 5.71 9.86 3.08
N VAL A 48 6.91 9.35 2.83
CA VAL A 48 7.92 9.92 1.94
C VAL A 48 8.26 8.95 0.81
N ASN A 49 9.02 9.40 -0.19
CA ASN A 49 9.48 8.57 -1.30
C ASN A 49 8.35 7.86 -2.05
N VAL A 50 7.22 8.55 -2.18
CA VAL A 50 6.08 8.12 -2.99
C VAL A 50 5.62 9.22 -3.94
N THR A 51 5.08 8.82 -5.08
CA THR A 51 4.27 9.69 -5.95
C THR A 51 2.79 9.36 -5.76
N SER A 52 1.93 10.37 -5.80
CA SER A 52 0.47 10.19 -5.89
C SER A 52 0.04 10.00 -7.34
N GLY A 53 -0.88 9.07 -7.57
CA GLY A 53 -1.57 8.88 -8.85
C GLY A 53 -2.75 9.82 -9.05
N VAL A 54 -3.60 9.44 -10.01
CA VAL A 54 -4.88 10.13 -10.28
C VAL A 54 -5.78 10.05 -9.05
N LYS A 55 -6.54 11.13 -8.81
CA LYS A 55 -7.56 11.18 -7.77
C LYS A 55 -8.81 10.42 -8.23
N GLU A 56 -9.31 9.51 -7.40
CA GLU A 56 -10.50 8.70 -7.66
C GLU A 56 -11.43 8.75 -6.44
N ASP A 57 -12.73 8.92 -6.68
CA ASP A 57 -13.74 8.80 -5.63
C ASP A 57 -14.05 7.33 -5.38
N ARG A 58 -13.97 6.92 -4.11
CA ARG A 58 -14.19 5.54 -3.66
C ARG A 58 -15.21 5.53 -2.53
N MET A 59 -16.25 4.72 -2.68
CA MET A 59 -17.19 4.42 -1.60
C MET A 59 -16.55 3.45 -0.61
N MET A 60 -16.61 3.78 0.68
CA MET A 60 -16.09 2.98 1.79
C MET A 60 -17.18 2.84 2.88
N ILE A 61 -16.91 2.07 3.94
CA ILE A 61 -17.88 1.84 5.03
C ILE A 61 -18.30 3.16 5.68
N THR A 62 -17.35 4.09 5.83
CA THR A 62 -17.59 5.41 6.43
C THR A 62 -18.02 6.49 5.44
N GLY A 63 -18.33 6.12 4.19
CA GLY A 63 -18.87 7.01 3.16
C GLY A 63 -17.91 7.28 1.99
N MET A 64 -18.24 8.31 1.22
CA MET A 64 -17.49 8.68 0.01
C MET A 64 -16.19 9.43 0.32
N HIS A 65 -15.09 8.96 -0.26
CA HIS A 65 -13.76 9.56 -0.10
C HIS A 65 -13.08 9.72 -1.45
N THR A 66 -12.52 10.91 -1.72
CA THR A 66 -11.57 11.09 -2.81
C THR A 66 -10.20 10.61 -2.33
N VAL A 67 -9.56 9.72 -3.08
CA VAL A 67 -8.23 9.17 -2.73
C VAL A 67 -7.29 9.16 -3.92
N SER A 68 -5.98 9.08 -3.67
CA SER A 68 -4.95 8.87 -4.69
C SER A 68 -4.11 7.63 -4.36
N ASP A 69 -3.94 6.70 -5.29
CA ASP A 69 -2.99 5.58 -5.10
C ASP A 69 -1.57 6.13 -4.97
N ILE A 70 -0.74 5.52 -4.10
CA ILE A 70 0.67 5.93 -3.92
C ILE A 70 1.66 4.84 -4.36
N PHE A 71 2.65 5.28 -5.13
CA PHE A 71 3.64 4.44 -5.80
C PHE A 71 5.03 4.72 -5.23
N CYS A 72 5.80 3.69 -4.91
CA CYS A 72 7.17 3.84 -4.43
C CYS A 72 8.08 4.47 -5.52
N VAL A 73 8.79 5.56 -5.22
CA VAL A 73 9.71 6.20 -6.19
C VAL A 73 10.88 5.30 -6.62
N GLY A 74 11.24 4.31 -5.80
CA GLY A 74 12.37 3.41 -6.06
C GLY A 74 12.08 2.30 -7.09
N CYS A 75 10.84 1.83 -7.20
CA CYS A 75 10.47 0.71 -8.07
C CYS A 75 9.11 0.84 -8.78
N GLY A 76 8.37 1.93 -8.57
CA GLY A 76 7.04 2.14 -9.16
C GLY A 76 5.92 1.25 -8.61
N SER A 77 6.17 0.34 -7.67
CA SER A 77 5.12 -0.51 -7.11
C SER A 77 4.10 0.28 -6.29
N ILE A 78 2.81 -0.01 -6.45
CA ILE A 78 1.77 0.47 -5.52
C ILE A 78 2.06 -0.07 -4.12
N VAL A 79 2.12 0.84 -3.13
CA VAL A 79 2.35 0.54 -1.71
C VAL A 79 1.15 0.86 -0.81
N GLY A 80 0.15 1.57 -1.36
CA GLY A 80 -1.06 1.96 -0.67
C GLY A 80 -1.75 3.13 -1.36
N TRP A 81 -2.41 3.99 -0.59
CA TRP A 81 -3.16 5.15 -1.09
C TRP A 81 -3.24 6.27 -0.05
N LYS A 82 -3.59 7.48 -0.47
CA LYS A 82 -3.73 8.67 0.37
C LYS A 82 -5.17 9.20 0.28
N TYR A 83 -5.73 9.63 1.41
CA TYR A 83 -6.97 10.38 1.44
C TYR A 83 -6.74 11.83 0.96
N GLU A 84 -7.44 12.23 -0.09
CA GLU A 84 -7.41 13.59 -0.64
C GLU A 84 -8.53 14.46 -0.07
N ALA A 85 -9.73 13.91 0.08
CA ALA A 85 -10.89 14.56 0.67
C ALA A 85 -11.87 13.53 1.28
N ALA A 86 -12.62 13.93 2.30
CA ALA A 86 -13.74 13.15 2.84
C ALA A 86 -15.04 13.95 2.74
N HIS A 87 -16.09 13.36 2.16
CA HIS A 87 -17.38 14.04 2.04
C HIS A 87 -18.10 14.17 3.40
N GLU A 88 -17.90 13.19 4.28
CA GLU A 88 -18.47 13.19 5.62
C GLU A 88 -17.61 13.98 6.60
N LYS A 89 -18.21 14.93 7.31
CA LYS A 89 -17.51 15.81 8.27
C LYS A 89 -16.79 15.02 9.38
N SER A 90 -17.37 13.91 9.81
CA SER A 90 -16.81 12.99 10.81
C SER A 90 -15.53 12.30 10.34
N GLN A 91 -15.33 12.17 9.02
CA GLN A 91 -14.19 11.47 8.43
C GLN A 91 -13.03 12.39 8.02
N ARG A 92 -13.22 13.70 8.13
CA ARG A 92 -12.21 14.70 7.69
C ARG A 92 -10.85 14.60 8.42
N TYR A 93 -10.78 13.93 9.56
CA TYR A 93 -9.49 13.63 10.22
C TYR A 93 -8.57 12.72 9.39
N LYS A 94 -9.14 11.97 8.43
CA LYS A 94 -8.42 11.15 7.45
C LYS A 94 -7.81 11.99 6.31
N GLU A 95 -8.26 13.23 6.08
CA GLU A 95 -7.75 14.09 4.99
C GLU A 95 -6.24 14.30 5.10
N GLY A 96 -5.53 14.09 3.98
CA GLY A 96 -4.07 14.18 3.91
C GLY A 96 -3.32 12.99 4.52
N LYS A 97 -3.99 12.04 5.17
CA LYS A 97 -3.38 10.83 5.75
C LYS A 97 -3.17 9.74 4.69
N PHE A 98 -2.28 8.81 5.00
CA PHE A 98 -1.86 7.74 4.10
C PHE A 98 -2.21 6.37 4.67
N ILE A 99 -2.67 5.47 3.81
CA ILE A 99 -2.81 4.05 4.09
C ILE A 99 -1.64 3.32 3.41
N LEU A 100 -0.86 2.56 4.17
CA LEU A 100 0.15 1.62 3.65
C LEU A 100 -0.31 0.19 3.92
N GLU A 101 -0.39 -0.62 2.87
CA GLU A 101 -0.84 -2.02 2.98
C GLU A 101 0.28 -2.89 3.58
N ARG A 102 0.00 -3.65 4.64
CA ARG A 102 1.07 -4.36 5.38
C ARG A 102 1.85 -5.36 4.54
N TYR A 103 1.21 -5.98 3.55
CA TYR A 103 1.88 -6.96 2.69
C TYR A 103 2.80 -6.31 1.62
N LYS A 104 2.69 -4.99 1.41
CA LYS A 104 3.53 -4.18 0.51
C LYS A 104 4.75 -3.54 1.18
N VAL A 105 4.80 -3.56 2.52
CA VAL A 105 5.86 -2.92 3.31
C VAL A 105 6.58 -3.91 4.23
N SER A 106 7.84 -3.64 4.51
CA SER A 106 8.64 -4.29 5.55
C SER A 106 8.69 -3.39 6.78
N GLY A 107 8.45 -3.97 7.96
CA GLY A 107 8.55 -3.25 9.24
C GLY A 107 9.99 -3.15 9.76
N PRO A 108 10.24 -2.23 10.71
CA PRO A 108 11.59 -1.95 11.23
C PRO A 108 12.23 -3.14 11.94
N ASP A 109 11.43 -3.92 12.67
CA ASP A 109 11.93 -5.02 13.50
C ASP A 109 12.02 -6.35 12.69
N GLY A 110 12.02 -6.30 11.34
CA GLY A 110 12.00 -7.47 10.46
C GLY A 110 10.75 -8.35 10.59
N SER A 111 9.75 -7.91 11.35
CA SER A 111 8.55 -8.68 11.67
C SER A 111 7.70 -8.93 10.42
N HIS A 112 7.88 -10.12 9.84
CA HIS A 112 6.86 -10.75 9.04
C HIS A 112 5.61 -10.89 9.92
N TYR A 113 4.66 -9.97 9.76
CA TYR A 113 3.30 -10.20 10.20
C TYR A 113 2.79 -11.37 9.36
N TRP A 114 2.83 -12.56 9.96
CA TRP A 114 2.27 -13.75 9.37
C TRP A 114 0.78 -13.52 9.19
N VAL A 115 0.26 -13.82 8.00
CA VAL A 115 -1.19 -13.79 7.75
C VAL A 115 -1.75 -15.04 8.41
N THR A 116 -1.99 -14.98 9.72
CA THR A 116 -2.73 -16.02 10.44
C THR A 116 -4.13 -16.08 9.83
N HIS A 117 -4.40 -17.15 9.09
CA HIS A 117 -5.63 -17.31 8.33
C HIS A 117 -6.73 -17.95 9.19
N ASP A 118 -6.87 -17.45 10.42
CA ASP A 118 -7.79 -17.98 11.42
C ASP A 118 -8.87 -16.94 11.75
N ALA A 119 -10.11 -17.35 11.53
CA ALA A 119 -11.24 -16.71 12.16
C ALA A 119 -11.10 -16.86 13.69
N HIS A 120 -11.43 -15.82 14.44
CA HIS A 120 -12.35 -15.85 15.61
C HIS A 120 -12.43 -14.44 16.25
N VAL A 121 -13.64 -13.87 16.15
CA VAL A 121 -14.32 -12.91 17.04
C VAL A 121 -13.50 -12.12 18.08
N GLY A 122 -13.53 -10.78 17.99
CA GLY A 122 -13.09 -9.91 19.09
C GLY A 122 -13.04 -8.40 18.81
N GLY A 123 -14.19 -7.71 18.90
CA GLY A 123 -14.31 -6.29 19.32
C GLY A 123 -13.74 -5.15 18.46
N SER A 124 -14.65 -4.35 17.88
CA SER A 124 -14.52 -2.89 17.58
C SER A 124 -13.24 -2.35 16.91
N ASP A 125 -13.27 -2.22 15.58
CA ASP A 125 -13.31 -0.92 14.86
C ASP A 125 -13.26 -1.19 13.35
N VAL A 126 -14.43 -1.24 12.71
CA VAL A 126 -14.61 -1.69 11.31
C VAL A 126 -14.52 -0.55 10.30
N ASP A 127 -13.40 0.18 10.32
CA ASP A 127 -13.15 1.28 9.39
C ASP A 127 -12.64 0.80 8.00
N ASP A 128 -13.53 0.95 7.02
CA ASP A 128 -13.36 1.10 5.56
C ASP A 128 -12.93 -0.07 4.64
N CYS A 129 -13.94 -0.60 3.91
CA CYS A 129 -13.83 -1.37 2.66
C CYS A 129 -15.12 -1.28 1.80
N ILE A 130 -15.15 -1.41 0.47
CA ILE A 130 -14.19 -1.05 -0.59
C ILE A 130 -14.97 -1.03 -1.92
N ALA A 131 -14.64 -0.13 -2.85
CA ALA A 131 -14.86 -0.29 -4.29
C ALA A 131 -13.79 0.53 -5.05
N SER A 132 -13.27 0.16 -6.22
CA SER A 132 -13.61 -0.93 -7.15
C SER A 132 -12.35 -1.71 -7.60
N GLY A 133 -12.52 -2.76 -8.42
CA GLY A 133 -11.43 -3.66 -8.83
C GLY A 133 -10.66 -3.20 -10.07
N ARG A 134 -9.33 -3.22 -10.01
CA ARG A 134 -8.47 -3.41 -11.19
C ARG A 134 -8.06 -4.87 -11.24
N LYS A 135 -8.21 -5.51 -12.40
CA LYS A 135 -7.74 -6.89 -12.65
C LYS A 135 -6.26 -6.82 -13.03
N ASP A 136 -5.38 -7.17 -12.10
CA ASP A 136 -3.96 -7.34 -12.41
C ASP A 136 -3.78 -8.58 -13.30
N SER A 137 -3.69 -8.36 -14.62
CA SER A 137 -3.50 -9.42 -15.60
C SER A 137 -2.06 -9.94 -15.58
N MET A 138 -1.81 -10.98 -14.79
CA MET A 138 -0.56 -11.74 -14.86
C MET A 138 -0.50 -12.58 -16.14
N ARG A 139 0.14 -12.08 -17.19
CA ARG A 139 0.76 -12.88 -18.26
C ARG A 139 2.11 -12.26 -18.67
N GLY A 140 3.19 -13.02 -18.77
CA GLY A 140 3.31 -14.45 -18.45
C GLY A 140 4.73 -14.96 -18.31
N LYS A 141 4.85 -16.14 -17.70
CA LYS A 141 5.99 -17.02 -17.89
C LYS A 141 5.74 -17.83 -19.16
N THR A 142 6.56 -17.64 -20.19
CA THR A 142 6.69 -18.61 -21.28
C THR A 142 8.02 -19.31 -21.11
N THR A 143 7.98 -20.55 -20.65
CA THR A 143 9.11 -21.48 -20.61
C THR A 143 8.96 -22.50 -21.74
N MET A 144 10.09 -22.94 -22.30
CA MET A 144 10.21 -23.87 -23.43
C MET A 144 9.85 -23.23 -24.79
N SER A 145 10.55 -23.53 -25.89
CA SER A 145 11.35 -24.74 -26.21
C SER A 145 12.55 -24.44 -27.11
N LEU A 146 13.53 -25.37 -27.18
CA LEU A 146 14.63 -25.34 -28.15
C LEU A 146 14.12 -25.56 -29.59
N PRO A 147 14.69 -24.91 -30.62
CA PRO A 147 14.41 -25.24 -32.00
C PRO A 147 15.12 -26.54 -32.43
N ASN A 148 14.38 -27.46 -33.04
CA ASN A 148 14.94 -28.61 -33.76
C ASN A 148 15.76 -28.14 -34.96
N LEU A 149 16.93 -28.75 -35.19
CA LEU A 149 17.58 -28.72 -36.50
C LEU A 149 16.84 -29.65 -37.47
N PRO A 150 16.65 -29.26 -38.74
CA PRO A 150 16.33 -30.21 -39.80
C PRO A 150 17.59 -30.98 -40.20
N GLY A 151 17.46 -32.28 -40.48
CA GLY A 151 18.56 -33.12 -40.93
C GLY A 151 18.81 -33.06 -42.45
N ILE A 152 20.08 -33.16 -42.82
CA ILE A 152 20.61 -33.78 -44.05
C ILE A 152 21.81 -34.61 -43.60
#